data_AF-A0A7H8QLM8-F1
#
_entry.id   AF-A0A7H8QLM8-F1
#
_cell.length_a   1.000
_cell.length_b   1.000
_cell.length_c   1.000
_cell.angle_alpha   90.00
_cell.angle_beta   90.00
_cell.angle_gamma   90.00
#
_symmetry.space_group_name_H-M   'P 1'
#
loop_
_entity.id
_entity.type
_entity.pdbx_description
1 polymer ?
#
loop_
_entity_poly.entity_id
_entity_poly.type
_entity_poly.pdbx_seq_one_letter_code
_entity_poly.pdbx_strand_id
1 'polypeptide(L)'
;MSWEKTILSQGNGVDMPAIGASVKIDYTGWLRDPQSADHEKGTQFDSSKGRGPLATPIGKGRVIKGWDEGVLSMTLGEEAILTIDS
;
A
#
# COMPACT_ATOMS: atom_id res chain seq x y z
N MET A 1 -16.12 -0.85 1.36
CA MET A 1 -14.70 -0.95 0.97
C MET A 1 -14.41 -0.30 -0.37
N SER A 2 -14.21 1.01 -0.34
CA SER A 2 -13.51 1.80 -1.35
C SER A 2 -12.04 1.97 -0.96
N TRP A 3 -11.19 2.27 -1.93
CA TRP A 3 -9.82 2.70 -1.66
C TRP A 3 -9.42 3.82 -2.61
N GLU A 4 -8.48 4.64 -2.16
CA GLU A 4 -7.87 5.73 -2.93
C GLU A 4 -6.35 5.62 -2.84
N LYS A 5 -5.65 5.95 -3.93
CA LYS A 5 -4.19 6.00 -3.99
C LYS A 5 -3.70 7.41 -4.23
N THR A 6 -2.89 7.93 -3.30
CA THR A 6 -2.16 9.18 -3.47
C THR A 6 -0.68 8.87 -3.66
N ILE A 7 -0.15 9.16 -4.85
CA ILE A 7 1.26 8.90 -5.17
C ILE A 7 2.14 9.96 -4.49
N LEU A 8 3.12 9.52 -3.69
CA LEU A 8 4.13 10.37 -3.06
C LEU A 8 5.39 10.45 -3.93
N SER A 9 5.81 9.33 -4.50
CA SER A 9 6.92 9.22 -5.44
C SER A 9 6.58 8.26 -6.56
N GLN A 10 6.81 8.69 -7.80
CA GLN A 10 6.58 7.85 -8.98
C GLN A 10 7.56 6.68 -8.98
N GLY A 11 7.07 5.49 -9.33
CA GLY A 11 7.94 4.36 -9.63
C GLY A 11 8.50 4.45 -11.05
N ASN A 12 8.96 3.31 -11.57
CA ASN A 12 9.59 3.28 -12.88
C ASN A 12 8.62 3.35 -14.07
N GLY A 13 7.30 3.33 -13.86
CA GLY A 13 6.32 3.45 -14.93
C GLY A 13 6.18 2.22 -15.84
N VAL A 14 6.96 1.16 -15.62
CA VAL A 14 7.09 0.02 -16.54
C VAL A 14 6.72 -1.30 -15.85
N ASP A 15 7.32 -1.56 -14.71
CA ASP A 15 7.18 -2.84 -14.01
C ASP A 15 5.97 -2.80 -13.07
N MET A 16 4.81 -3.18 -13.59
CA MET A 16 3.59 -3.39 -12.80
C MET A 16 3.41 -4.88 -12.46
N PRO A 17 3.00 -5.22 -11.22
CA PRO A 17 2.81 -6.61 -10.85
C PRO A 17 1.56 -7.19 -11.52
N ALA A 18 1.69 -8.41 -12.07
CA ALA A 18 0.55 -9.18 -12.55
C ALA A 18 -0.21 -9.84 -11.40
N ILE A 19 -1.49 -10.18 -11.63
CA ILE A 19 -2.29 -10.95 -10.67
C ILE A 19 -1.60 -12.28 -10.33
N GLY A 20 -1.36 -12.50 -9.04
CA GLY A 20 -0.67 -13.65 -8.48
C GLY A 20 0.86 -13.51 -8.39
N ALA A 21 1.44 -12.41 -8.88
CA ALA A 21 2.87 -12.15 -8.75
C ALA A 21 3.24 -11.93 -7.27
N SER A 22 4.42 -12.43 -6.89
CA SER A 22 5.00 -12.19 -5.57
C SER A 22 5.62 -10.79 -5.56
N VAL A 23 5.13 -9.92 -4.68
CA VAL A 23 5.67 -8.58 -4.46
C VAL A 23 6.39 -8.49 -3.12
N LYS A 24 7.30 -7.54 -2.98
CA LYS A 24 7.91 -7.15 -1.71
C LYS A 24 7.59 -5.69 -1.45
N ILE A 25 6.96 -5.41 -0.32
CA ILE A 25 6.44 -4.08 0.00
C ILE A 25 6.99 -3.66 1.36
N ASP A 26 7.65 -2.51 1.39
CA ASP A 26 7.84 -1.77 2.63
C ASP A 26 6.62 -0.91 2.90
N TYR A 27 6.13 -0.94 4.14
CA TYR A 27 4.91 -0.26 4.51
C TYR A 27 4.95 0.24 5.94
N THR A 28 4.06 1.18 6.22
CA THR A 28 3.65 1.51 7.57
C THR A 28 2.14 1.72 7.53
N GLY A 29 1.44 1.26 8.57
CA GLY A 29 -0.01 1.28 8.67
C GLY A 29 -0.43 2.22 9.79
N TRP A 30 -1.38 3.10 9.48
CA TRP A 30 -1.93 4.08 10.41
C TRP A 30 -3.45 3.99 10.45
N LEU A 31 -4.04 4.22 11.62
CA LEU A 31 -5.46 4.49 11.75
C LEU A 31 -5.73 5.87 11.16
N ARG A 32 -6.83 6.00 10.40
CA ARG A 32 -7.23 7.26 9.78
C ARG A 32 -7.66 8.27 10.85
N ASP A 33 -7.12 9.48 10.78
CA ASP A 33 -7.48 10.63 11.61
C ASP A 33 -7.74 11.84 10.70
N PRO A 34 -9.01 12.21 10.45
CA PRO A 34 -9.37 13.35 9.59
C PRO A 34 -8.83 14.71 10.08
N GLN A 35 -8.37 14.81 11.32
CA GLN A 35 -7.78 16.05 11.85
C GLN A 35 -6.27 16.14 11.61
N SER A 36 -5.64 15.05 11.18
CA SER A 36 -4.19 15.02 10.93
C SER A 36 -3.84 15.70 9.60
N ALA A 37 -2.91 16.64 9.66
CA ALA A 37 -2.39 17.35 8.48
C ALA A 37 -1.43 16.48 7.63
N ASP A 38 -0.90 15.38 8.18
CA ASP A 38 -0.06 14.42 7.45
C ASP A 38 -0.94 13.34 6.83
N HIS A 39 -1.61 13.68 5.72
CA HIS A 39 -2.40 12.74 4.92
C HIS A 39 -3.41 11.92 5.75
N GLU A 40 -4.04 12.56 6.75
CA GLU A 40 -4.98 11.91 7.66
C GLU A 40 -4.41 10.69 8.42
N LYS A 41 -3.08 10.62 8.59
CA LYS A 41 -2.42 9.58 9.40
C LYS A 41 -2.57 9.90 10.88
N GLY A 42 -3.27 9.02 11.60
CA GLY A 42 -3.36 9.02 13.05
C GLY A 42 -2.35 8.04 13.67
N THR A 43 -2.85 7.19 14.58
CA THR A 43 -2.00 6.24 15.31
C THR A 43 -1.44 5.15 14.40
N GLN A 44 -0.12 5.01 14.36
CA GLN A 44 0.53 3.87 13.71
C GLN A 44 0.15 2.57 14.45
N PHE A 45 -0.33 1.58 13.71
CA PHE A 45 -0.62 0.25 14.25
C PHE A 45 0.39 -0.81 13.79
N ASP A 46 1.07 -0.61 12.66
CA ASP A 46 2.06 -1.57 12.17
C ASP A 46 3.11 -0.95 11.22
N SER A 47 4.27 -1.58 11.04
CA SER A 47 5.32 -1.16 10.10
C SER A 47 6.27 -2.29 9.71
N SER A 48 6.71 -2.34 8.45
CA SER A 48 7.77 -3.25 8.00
C SER A 48 9.17 -2.82 8.48
N LYS A 49 9.35 -1.56 8.88
CA LYS A 49 10.65 -1.03 9.33
C LYS A 49 11.19 -1.85 10.50
N GLY A 50 12.40 -2.36 10.36
CA GLY A 50 13.07 -3.22 11.35
C GLY A 50 12.72 -4.71 11.26
N ARG A 51 11.64 -5.10 10.57
CA ARG A 51 11.29 -6.52 10.30
C ARG A 51 11.67 -6.97 8.89
N GLY A 52 11.81 -6.01 7.98
CA GLY A 52 11.99 -6.26 6.54
C GLY A 52 10.65 -6.23 5.79
N PRO A 53 10.71 -6.19 4.45
CA PRO A 53 9.54 -6.00 3.61
C PRO A 53 8.58 -7.19 3.68
N LEU A 54 7.29 -6.91 3.56
CA LEU A 54 6.26 -7.94 3.42
C LEU A 54 6.35 -8.58 2.04
N ALA A 55 6.55 -9.90 2.01
CA ALA A 55 6.48 -10.70 0.78
C ALA A 55 5.13 -11.42 0.71
N THR A 56 4.34 -11.14 -0.33
CA THR A 56 3.02 -11.75 -0.51
C THR A 56 2.63 -11.81 -1.98
N PRO A 57 1.87 -12.83 -2.44
CA PRO A 57 1.25 -12.78 -3.76
C PRO A 57 0.07 -11.79 -3.77
N ILE A 58 0.02 -10.94 -4.79
CA ILE A 58 -1.00 -9.88 -4.91
C ILE A 58 -2.14 -10.26 -5.88
N GLY A 59 -3.35 -9.72 -5.70
CA GLY A 59 -4.52 -10.01 -6.54
C GLY A 59 -5.13 -11.39 -6.28
N LYS A 60 -4.92 -11.96 -5.09
CA LYS A 60 -5.34 -13.33 -4.72
C LYS A 60 -6.15 -13.39 -3.43
N GLY A 61 -6.56 -12.25 -2.88
CA GLY A 61 -7.28 -12.16 -1.61
C GLY A 61 -6.46 -12.59 -0.40
N ARG A 62 -5.12 -12.43 -0.45
CA ARG A 62 -4.21 -12.76 0.66
C ARG A 62 -3.97 -11.60 1.61
N VAL A 63 -4.31 -10.39 1.17
CA VAL A 63 -4.23 -9.15 1.93
C VAL A 63 -5.58 -8.42 1.85
N ILE A 64 -5.73 -7.34 2.60
CA ILE A 64 -6.95 -6.51 2.56
C ILE A 64 -7.22 -6.02 1.13
N LYS A 65 -8.50 -5.89 0.77
CA LYS A 65 -8.94 -5.61 -0.61
C LYS A 65 -8.25 -4.39 -1.24
N GLY A 66 -8.12 -3.29 -0.49
CA GLY A 66 -7.47 -2.08 -0.98
C GLY A 66 -5.98 -2.28 -1.30
N TRP A 67 -5.29 -3.18 -0.60
CA TRP A 67 -3.93 -3.57 -0.99
C TRP A 67 -3.93 -4.46 -2.23
N ASP A 68 -4.80 -5.47 -2.24
CA ASP A 68 -4.86 -6.48 -3.30
C ASP A 68 -5.14 -5.85 -4.68
N GLU A 69 -5.92 -4.76 -4.71
CA GLU A 69 -6.21 -3.96 -5.90
C GLU A 69 -5.26 -2.78 -6.08
N GLY A 70 -4.94 -2.05 -5.00
CA GLY A 70 -4.11 -0.84 -5.05
C GLY A 70 -2.69 -1.11 -5.54
N VAL A 71 -2.06 -2.18 -5.06
CA VAL A 71 -0.69 -2.55 -5.43
C VAL A 71 -0.59 -2.99 -6.89
N LEU A 72 -1.66 -3.56 -7.48
CA LEU A 72 -1.71 -3.89 -8.91
C LEU A 72 -1.62 -2.64 -9.80
N SER A 73 -1.97 -1.47 -9.27
CA SER A 73 -1.86 -0.19 -9.98
C SER A 73 -0.50 0.50 -9.79
N MET A 74 0.40 -0.08 -8.97
CA MET A 74 1.69 0.52 -8.65
C MET A 74 2.79 -0.01 -9.58
N THR A 75 3.84 0.79 -9.74
CA THR A 75 5.05 0.39 -10.45
C THR A 75 6.21 0.16 -9.48
N LEU A 76 7.20 -0.63 -9.90
CA LEU A 76 8.38 -0.88 -9.08
C LEU A 76 9.05 0.44 -8.64
N GLY A 77 9.27 0.57 -7.34
CA GLY A 77 9.86 1.77 -6.73
C GLY A 77 8.87 2.89 -6.41
N GLU A 78 7.58 2.73 -6.73
CA GLU A 78 6.55 3.70 -6.38
C GLU A 78 6.32 3.75 -4.87
N GLU A 79 6.21 4.97 -4.34
CA GLU A 79 5.78 5.23 -2.97
C GLU A 79 4.42 5.93 -3.02
N ALA A 80 3.43 5.36 -2.33
CA ALA A 80 2.08 5.89 -2.32
C ALA A 80 1.39 5.64 -0.98
N ILE A 81 0.39 6.47 -0.70
CA ILE A 81 -0.56 6.26 0.39
C ILE A 81 -1.80 5.57 -0.19
N LEU A 82 -2.19 4.46 0.43
CA LEU A 82 -3.45 3.79 0.15
C LEU A 82 -4.42 4.07 1.31
N THR A 83 -5.41 4.92 1.05
CA THR A 83 -6.53 5.16 1.98
C THR A 83 -7.59 4.11 1.74
N ILE A 84 -7.98 3.37 2.77
CA ILE A 84 -8.91 2.23 2.65
C ILE A 84 -10.05 2.44 3.63
N ASP A 85 -11.25 2.67 3.11
CA ASP A 85 -12.46 2.82 3.91
C ASP A 85 -13.19 1.48 4.03
N SER A 86 -13.95 1.31 5.11
CA SER A 86 -14.76 0.10 5.36
C SER A 86 -15.94 -0.07 4.39
#